data_AF-A0A3M1J4G2-F1
#
_entry.id   AF-A0A3M1J4G2-F1
#
_cell.length_a   1.000
_cell.length_b   1.000
_cell.length_c   1.000
_cell.angle_alpha   90.00
_cell.angle_beta   90.00
_cell.angle_gamma   90.00
#
_symmetry.space_group_name_H-M   'P 1'
#
loop_
_entity.id
_entity.type
_entity.pdbx_description
1 polymer ?
#
loop_
_entity_poly.entity_id
_entity_poly.type
_entity_poly.pdbx_seq_one_letter_code
_entity_poly.pdbx_strand_id
1 'polypeptide(L)'
;MLTIKVLGPGCRNCETLARKTADALEAVAAEYPAADGATIEKVTDHNKYIDYGLMFTSGLVINEKLVSSGRVPTMSELKNWLVEALAHQPA
;
A
#
# COMPACT_ATOMS: atom_id res chain seq x y z
N MET A 1 -1.14 3.71 -13.68
CA MET A 1 -0.38 2.60 -13.06
C MET A 1 -0.53 2.72 -11.55
N LEU A 2 -0.87 1.64 -10.85
CA LEU A 2 -1.12 1.68 -9.42
C LEU A 2 0.21 1.51 -8.67
N THR A 3 0.63 2.47 -7.85
CA THR A 3 1.92 2.38 -7.14
C THR A 3 1.70 2.21 -5.64
N ILE A 4 2.07 1.05 -5.09
CA ILE A 4 1.91 0.73 -3.69
C ILE A 4 3.28 0.74 -3.03
N LYS A 5 3.48 1.61 -2.04
CA LYS A 5 4.72 1.72 -1.27
C LYS A 5 4.46 1.29 0.17
N VAL A 6 5.17 0.26 0.62
CA VAL A 6 5.15 -0.16 2.04
C VAL A 6 6.33 0.50 2.74
N LEU A 7 6.05 1.45 3.60
CA LEU A 7 7.03 2.21 4.37
C LEU A 7 7.22 1.55 5.74
N GLY A 8 8.40 1.00 6.00
CA GLY A 8 8.68 0.49 7.34
C GLY A 8 10.05 -0.17 7.49
N PRO A 9 10.60 -0.18 8.72
CA PRO A 9 11.93 -0.71 9.02
C PRO A 9 11.99 -2.25 9.07
N GLY A 10 10.96 -2.95 8.57
CA GLY A 10 10.95 -4.42 8.51
C GLY A 10 10.46 -5.13 9.78
N CYS A 11 9.62 -4.51 10.61
CA CYS A 11 8.99 -5.19 11.73
C CYS A 11 7.97 -6.26 11.24
N ARG A 12 7.64 -7.23 12.11
CA ARG A 12 6.65 -8.30 11.84
C ARG A 12 5.30 -7.78 11.29
N ASN A 13 4.88 -6.61 11.76
CA ASN A 13 3.65 -5.95 11.31
C ASN A 13 3.77 -5.41 9.88
N CYS A 14 4.93 -4.86 9.51
CA CYS A 14 5.22 -4.37 8.16
C CYS A 14 5.24 -5.52 7.14
N GLU A 15 5.85 -6.65 7.50
CA GLU A 15 5.83 -7.85 6.66
C GLU A 15 4.41 -8.39 6.47
N THR A 16 3.64 -8.45 7.55
CA THR A 16 2.22 -8.86 7.49
C THR A 16 1.42 -7.94 6.58
N LEU A 17 1.62 -6.62 6.69
CA LEU A 17 0.99 -5.62 5.84
C LEU A 17 1.34 -5.80 4.37
N ALA A 18 2.63 -5.96 4.04
CA ALA A 18 3.08 -6.19 2.67
C ALA A 18 2.46 -7.46 2.09
N ARG A 19 2.43 -8.56 2.84
CA ARG A 19 1.82 -9.82 2.41
C ARG A 19 0.32 -9.67 2.18
N LYS A 20 -0.41 -9.05 3.11
CA LYS A 20 -1.85 -8.80 2.96
C LYS A 20 -2.15 -7.90 1.78
N THR A 21 -1.30 -6.89 1.54
CA THR A 21 -1.48 -5.96 0.42
C THR A 21 -1.26 -6.67 -0.91
N ALA A 22 -0.28 -7.55 -1.01
CA ALA A 22 -0.06 -8.38 -2.20
C ALA A 22 -1.24 -9.32 -2.48
N ASP A 23 -1.76 -9.99 -1.46
CA ASP A 23 -2.92 -10.87 -1.57
C ASP A 23 -4.22 -10.11 -1.94
N ALA A 24 -4.44 -8.95 -1.33
CA ALA A 24 -5.54 -8.06 -1.70
C ALA A 24 -5.40 -7.56 -3.14
N LEU A 25 -4.18 -7.24 -3.58
CA LEU A 25 -3.91 -6.83 -4.95
C LEU A 25 -4.17 -7.95 -5.94
N GLU A 26 -3.73 -9.18 -5.66
CA GLU A 26 -3.99 -10.35 -6.53
C GLU A 26 -5.50 -10.59 -6.69
N ALA A 27 -6.24 -10.52 -5.58
CA ALA A 27 -7.70 -10.64 -5.61
C ALA A 27 -8.35 -9.52 -6.44
N VAL A 28 -7.90 -8.27 -6.28
CA VAL A 28 -8.42 -7.14 -7.05
C VAL A 28 -8.00 -7.23 -8.52
N ALA A 29 -6.79 -7.68 -8.84
CA ALA A 29 -6.33 -7.88 -10.22
C ALA A 29 -7.13 -8.97 -10.94
N ALA A 30 -7.58 -10.01 -10.22
CA ALA A 30 -8.48 -11.01 -10.77
C ALA A 30 -9.87 -10.46 -11.13
N GLU A 31 -10.37 -9.46 -10.39
CA GLU A 31 -11.67 -8.82 -10.65
C GLU A 31 -11.56 -7.60 -11.60
N TYR A 32 -10.43 -6.90 -11.58
CA TYR A 32 -10.19 -5.64 -12.27
C TYR A 32 -8.89 -5.70 -13.08
N PRO A 33 -8.95 -5.78 -14.43
CA PRO A 33 -7.74 -5.79 -15.27
C PRO A 33 -6.92 -4.49 -15.16
N ALA A 34 -7.52 -3.41 -14.64
CA ALA A 34 -6.82 -2.16 -14.34
C ALA A 34 -5.76 -2.30 -13.22
N ALA A 35 -5.85 -3.33 -12.37
CA ALA A 35 -4.86 -3.63 -11.34
C ALA A 35 -3.65 -4.45 -11.84
N ASP A 36 -3.67 -4.96 -13.08
CA ASP A 36 -2.58 -5.77 -13.66
C ASP A 36 -1.25 -5.01 -13.76
N GLY A 37 -1.28 -3.68 -13.71
CA GLY A 37 -0.11 -2.79 -13.69
C GLY A 37 0.29 -2.28 -12.30
N ALA A 38 -0.13 -2.93 -11.22
CA ALA A 38 0.18 -2.50 -9.87
C ALA A 38 1.62 -2.87 -9.45
N THR A 39 2.37 -1.90 -8.94
CA THR A 39 3.75 -2.09 -8.49
C THR A 39 3.83 -1.99 -6.98
N ILE A 40 4.40 -3.01 -6.31
CA ILE A 40 4.63 -2.99 -4.87
C ILE A 40 6.12 -2.70 -4.61
N GLU A 41 6.40 -1.55 -4.00
CA GLU A 41 7.73 -1.11 -3.60
C GLU A 41 7.85 -1.11 -2.08
N LYS A 42 8.90 -1.72 -1.54
CA LYS A 42 9.19 -1.71 -0.10
C LYS A 42 10.22 -0.64 0.16
N VAL A 43 9.83 0.38 0.92
CA VAL A 43 10.69 1.50 1.25
C VAL A 43 11.11 1.36 2.71
N THR A 44 12.36 0.94 2.90
CA THR A 44 13.01 0.78 4.20
C THR A 44 13.89 1.99 4.56
N ASP A 45 13.87 3.03 3.73
CA ASP A 45 14.74 4.19 3.86
C ASP A 45 14.14 5.28 4.76
N HIS A 46 14.84 5.60 5.87
CA HIS A 46 14.34 6.50 6.91
C HIS A 46 13.98 7.89 6.41
N ASN A 47 14.78 8.44 5.50
CA ASN A 47 14.50 9.75 4.95
C ASN A 47 13.21 9.74 4.14
N LYS A 48 12.91 8.66 3.40
CA LYS A 48 11.72 8.59 2.55
C LYS A 48 10.43 8.57 3.36
N TYR A 49 10.35 7.82 4.47
CA TYR A 49 9.11 7.82 5.27
C TYR A 49 8.92 9.08 6.13
N ILE A 50 9.98 9.76 6.55
CA ILE A 50 9.85 11.06 7.22
C ILE A 50 9.26 12.11 6.26
N ASP A 51 9.65 12.09 4.99
CA ASP A 51 9.10 12.98 3.95
C ASP A 51 7.58 12.81 3.79
N TYR A 52 7.08 11.57 3.89
CA TYR A 52 5.65 11.26 3.90
C TYR A 52 4.95 11.55 5.24
N GLY A 53 5.63 12.15 6.22
CA GLY A 53 5.05 12.48 7.53
C GLY A 53 4.82 11.26 8.44
N LEU A 54 5.52 10.16 8.18
CA LEU A 54 5.31 8.90 8.88
C LEU A 54 6.01 8.91 10.25
N MET A 55 5.32 9.39 11.28
CA MET A 55 5.82 9.38 12.66
C MET A 55 5.82 7.98 13.29
N PHE A 56 4.90 7.11 12.86
CA PHE A 56 4.75 5.74 13.37
C PHE A 56 5.14 4.73 12.31
N THR A 57 6.22 3.99 12.57
CA THR A 57 6.76 2.95 11.71
C THR A 57 5.74 1.82 11.50
N SER A 58 5.03 1.88 10.37
CA SER A 58 4.18 0.87 9.70
C SER A 58 3.26 1.64 8.74
N GLY A 59 3.78 2.04 7.59
CA GLY A 59 3.11 2.91 6.63
C GLY A 59 2.71 2.18 5.36
N LEU A 60 1.50 2.45 4.86
CA LEU A 60 1.07 2.04 3.54
C LEU A 60 0.72 3.28 2.72
N VAL A 61 1.38 3.41 1.58
CA VAL A 61 1.15 4.46 0.59
C VAL A 61 0.64 3.82 -0.69
N ILE A 62 -0.39 4.39 -1.29
CA ILE A 62 -0.96 3.96 -2.57
C ILE A 62 -1.10 5.20 -3.45
N ASN A 63 -0.55 5.16 -4.67
CA ASN A 63 -0.45 6.31 -5.58
C ASN A 63 0.11 7.57 -4.89
N GLU A 64 1.22 7.39 -4.15
CA GLU A 64 1.88 8.46 -3.38
C GLU A 64 1.02 9.10 -2.27
N LYS A 65 -0.18 8.55 -2.01
CA LYS A 65 -1.05 8.95 -0.91
C LYS A 65 -0.90 7.98 0.26
N LEU A 66 -0.61 8.52 1.43
CA LEU A 66 -0.60 7.77 2.68
C LEU A 66 -2.03 7.35 3.05
N VAL A 67 -2.31 6.05 3.01
CA VAL A 67 -3.63 5.49 3.35
C VAL A 67 -3.65 4.87 4.74
N SER A 68 -2.49 4.43 5.24
CA SER A 68 -2.38 3.85 6.57
C SER A 68 -1.04 4.17 7.22
N SER A 69 -1.07 4.43 8.52
CA SER A 69 0.12 4.73 9.33
C SER A 69 -0.04 4.16 10.73
N GLY A 70 0.97 3.47 11.22
CA GLY A 70 1.05 2.96 12.59
C GLY A 70 0.16 1.75 12.91
N ARG A 71 -0.49 1.13 11.92
CA ARG A 71 -1.35 -0.05 12.13
C ARG A 71 -1.36 -1.00 10.92
N VAL A 72 -1.79 -2.24 11.15
CA VAL A 72 -2.01 -3.23 10.09
C VAL A 72 -3.51 -3.25 9.75
N PRO A 73 -3.93 -2.65 8.62
CA PRO A 73 -5.31 -2.69 8.15
C PRO A 73 -5.82 -4.11 7.86
N THR A 74 -7.15 -4.22 7.79
CA THR A 74 -7.83 -5.45 7.40
C THR A 74 -7.79 -5.68 5.88
N MET A 75 -8.03 -6.93 5.44
CA MET A 75 -8.11 -7.24 4.01
C MET A 75 -9.18 -6.41 3.29
N SER A 76 -10.33 -6.18 3.93
CA SER A 76 -11.42 -5.40 3.36
C SER A 76 -11.03 -3.94 3.12
N GLU A 77 -10.34 -3.31 4.08
CA GLU A 77 -9.82 -1.93 3.92
C GLU A 77 -8.78 -1.85 2.80
N LEU A 78 -7.86 -2.83 2.72
CA LEU A 78 -6.85 -2.89 1.68
C LEU A 78 -7.48 -2.97 0.29
N LYS A 79 -8.44 -3.89 0.10
CA LYS A 79 -9.20 -4.00 -1.15
C LYS A 79 -9.92 -2.69 -1.48
N ASN A 80 -10.56 -2.08 -0.47
CA ASN A 80 -11.28 -0.82 -0.67
C ASN A 80 -10.34 0.31 -1.14
N TRP A 81 -9.16 0.46 -0.55
CA TRP A 81 -8.21 1.47 -1.02
C TRP A 81 -7.62 1.18 -2.39
N LEU A 82 -7.38 -0.10 -2.71
CA LEU A 82 -6.94 -0.49 -4.05
C LEU A 82 -8.01 -0.15 -5.10
N VAL A 83 -9.27 -0.51 -4.84
CA VAL A 83 -10.41 -0.20 -5.72
C VAL A 83 -10.63 1.32 -5.83
N GLU A 84 -10.57 2.04 -4.70
CA GLU A 84 -10.68 3.50 -4.70
C GLU A 84 -9.54 4.15 -5.52
N ALA A 85 -8.31 3.65 -5.38
CA ALA A 85 -7.16 4.13 -6.12
C ALA A 85 -7.18 3.78 -7.61
N LEU A 86 -7.87 2.69 -8.01
CA LEU A 86 -8.19 2.40 -9.40
C LEU A 86 -9.25 3.36 -9.95
N ALA A 87 -10.29 3.66 -9.16
CA ALA A 87 -11.36 4.57 -9.56
C ALA A 87 -10.91 6.04 -9.68
N HIS A 88 -9.92 6.45 -8.88
CA HIS A 88 -9.40 7.82 -8.83
C HIS A 88 -8.13 8.04 -9.66
N GLN A 89 -7.81 7.23 -10.67
CA GLN A 89 -6.68 7.52 -11.57
C GLN A 89 -6.81 8.96 -12.11
N PRO A 90 -6.01 9.93 -11.61
CA PRO A 90 -6.05 11.26 -12.19
C PRO A 90 -5.41 11.14 -13.57
N ALA A 91 -6.16 11.62 -14.58
CA ALA A 91 -5.74 11.67 -15.97
C ALA A 91 -4.50 12.56 -16.16
#